data_AF-A0A845GT09-F1
#
_entry.id   AF-A0A845GT09-F1
#
_cell.length_a   1.000
_cell.length_b   1.000
_cell.length_c   1.000
_cell.angle_alpha   90.00
_cell.angle_beta   90.00
_cell.angle_gamma   90.00
#
_symmetry.space_group_name_H-M   'P 1'
#
loop_
_entity.id
_entity.type
_entity.pdbx_description
1 polymer ?
#
loop_
_entity_poly.entity_id
_entity_poly.type
_entity_poly.pdbx_seq_one_letter_code
_entity_poly.pdbx_strand_id
1 'polypeptide(L)'
;MPRYSDHYLAQLLAQRDYLALVDLQGVASGWEGFDKNLPSFGWPCPIFVVFELVTWLAQADRSGVWTYYEATPVARSDCVLTTLDSLGAVEFHQQYARGKERWQNYEESEKLDKWIRENEQTLIDWAFTVLIDHPAELASVCD
;
A
#
# COMPACT_ATOMS: atom_id res chain seq x y z
N MET A 1 1.81 -15.80 21.93
CA MET A 1 2.54 -14.59 22.36
C MET A 1 2.58 -13.70 21.14
N PRO A 2 2.17 -12.42 21.24
CA PRO A 2 2.24 -11.52 20.10
C PRO A 2 3.70 -11.44 19.63
N ARG A 3 3.91 -11.55 18.32
CA ARG A 3 5.24 -11.63 17.70
C ARG A 3 6.03 -10.34 17.89
N TYR A 4 5.35 -9.22 18.04
CA TYR A 4 5.92 -7.90 18.33
C TYR A 4 5.22 -7.26 19.53
N SER A 5 5.91 -6.37 20.25
CA SER A 5 5.31 -5.68 21.39
C SER A 5 4.45 -4.49 20.94
N ASP A 6 3.35 -4.24 21.63
CA ASP A 6 2.49 -3.05 21.40
C ASP A 6 3.30 -1.75 21.43
N HIS A 7 4.34 -1.69 22.27
CA HIS A 7 5.23 -0.54 22.37
C HIS A 7 6.01 -0.30 21.08
N TYR A 8 6.52 -1.36 20.43
CA TYR A 8 7.24 -1.25 19.18
C TYR A 8 6.33 -0.78 18.03
N LEU A 9 5.12 -1.36 17.93
CA LEU A 9 4.14 -0.93 16.93
C LEU A 9 3.72 0.54 17.13
N ALA A 10 3.51 0.96 18.37
CA ALA A 10 3.20 2.35 18.70
C ALA A 10 4.35 3.32 18.32
N GLN A 11 5.62 2.90 18.47
CA GLN A 11 6.76 3.69 18.04
C GLN A 11 6.80 3.88 16.52
N LEU A 12 6.55 2.82 15.75
CA LEU A 12 6.51 2.90 14.28
C LEU A 12 5.38 3.82 13.80
N LEU A 13 4.18 3.68 14.37
CA LEU A 13 3.04 4.55 14.04
C LEU A 13 3.30 6.03 14.39
N ALA A 14 4.11 6.31 15.41
CA ALA A 14 4.47 7.67 15.80
C ALA A 14 5.52 8.33 14.90
N GLN A 15 6.35 7.56 14.18
CA GLN A 15 7.39 8.10 13.30
C GLN A 15 6.80 8.78 12.05
N ARG A 16 5.72 8.23 11.52
CA ARG A 16 4.98 8.75 10.35
C ARG A 16 5.85 9.03 9.12
N ASP A 17 6.82 8.16 8.87
CA ASP A 17 7.69 8.24 7.69
C ASP A 17 7.64 6.96 6.84
N TYR A 18 8.25 7.02 5.66
CA TYR A 18 8.30 5.90 4.72
C TYR A 18 8.99 4.66 5.30
N LEU A 19 10.05 4.83 6.11
CA LEU A 19 10.79 3.70 6.68
C LEU A 19 9.93 2.94 7.68
N ALA A 20 9.15 3.63 8.50
CA ALA A 20 8.19 3.02 9.41
C ALA A 20 7.11 2.22 8.65
N LEU A 21 6.63 2.68 7.49
CA LEU A 21 5.71 1.90 6.66
C LEU A 21 6.35 0.61 6.12
N VAL A 22 7.61 0.69 5.69
CA VAL A 22 8.38 -0.49 5.23
C VAL A 22 8.58 -1.49 6.37
N ASP A 23 8.91 -1.02 7.57
CA ASP A 23 9.07 -1.87 8.74
C ASP A 23 7.75 -2.56 9.13
N LEU A 24 6.64 -1.81 9.13
CA LEU A 24 5.29 -2.36 9.38
C LEU A 24 4.88 -3.39 8.32
N GLN A 25 5.19 -3.14 7.03
CA GLN A 25 4.96 -4.12 5.96
C GLN A 25 5.81 -5.39 6.17
N GLY A 26 7.06 -5.24 6.61
CA GLY A 26 7.94 -6.36 6.94
C GLY A 26 7.40 -7.21 8.08
N VAL A 27 6.86 -6.58 9.13
CA VAL A 27 6.13 -7.25 10.21
C VAL A 27 4.94 -8.03 9.67
N ALA A 28 4.05 -7.38 8.91
CA ALA A 28 2.83 -7.98 8.36
C ALA A 28 3.10 -9.15 7.40
N SER A 29 4.22 -9.09 6.67
CA SER A 29 4.66 -10.17 5.77
C SER A 29 5.13 -11.42 6.52
N GLY A 30 5.42 -11.31 7.82
CA GLY A 30 5.73 -12.44 8.67
C GLY A 30 4.51 -13.24 9.11
N TRP A 31 3.31 -12.65 9.06
CA TRP A 31 2.08 -13.25 9.58
C TRP A 31 1.74 -14.59 8.91
N GLU A 32 1.26 -15.57 9.68
CA GLU A 32 1.00 -16.94 9.20
C GLU A 32 -0.10 -16.99 8.12
N GLY A 33 -1.03 -16.03 8.14
CA GLY A 33 -2.10 -15.92 7.14
C GLY A 33 -1.66 -15.29 5.81
N PHE A 34 -0.39 -14.91 5.66
CA PHE A 34 0.12 -14.33 4.42
C PHE A 34 0.15 -15.37 3.28
N ASP A 35 -0.54 -15.08 2.18
CA ASP A 35 -0.50 -15.88 0.95
C ASP A 35 -0.39 -15.00 -0.30
N LYS A 36 0.77 -15.05 -0.95
CA LYS A 36 1.06 -14.30 -2.19
C LYS A 36 0.10 -14.54 -3.36
N ASN A 37 -0.63 -15.66 -3.33
CA ASN A 37 -1.58 -16.03 -4.39
C ASN A 37 -2.97 -15.44 -4.17
N LEU A 38 -3.28 -14.97 -2.96
CA LEU A 38 -4.50 -14.23 -2.68
C LEU A 38 -4.37 -12.78 -3.16
N PRO A 39 -5.46 -12.16 -3.69
CA PRO A 39 -5.42 -10.78 -4.15
C PRO A 39 -4.93 -9.79 -3.08
N SER A 40 -5.40 -9.90 -1.84
CA SER A 40 -5.02 -9.03 -0.72
C SER A 40 -3.86 -9.59 0.14
N PHE A 41 -3.18 -10.64 -0.34
CA PHE A 41 -2.23 -11.42 0.45
C PHE A 41 -2.82 -12.14 1.68
N GLY A 42 -4.15 -12.19 1.82
CA GLY A 42 -4.82 -12.68 3.02
C GLY A 42 -4.96 -11.62 4.11
N TRP A 43 -4.37 -10.43 3.93
CA TRP A 43 -4.50 -9.32 4.89
C TRP A 43 -5.90 -8.69 4.82
N PRO A 44 -6.35 -8.07 5.93
CA PRO A 44 -7.52 -7.19 5.92
C PRO A 44 -7.35 -6.07 4.88
N CYS A 45 -8.43 -5.74 4.15
CA CYS A 45 -8.35 -4.83 3.01
C CYS A 45 -7.68 -3.47 3.32
N PRO A 46 -8.00 -2.75 4.43
CA PRO A 46 -7.35 -1.48 4.73
C PRO A 46 -5.84 -1.59 4.92
N ILE A 47 -5.37 -2.70 5.50
CA ILE A 47 -3.94 -2.95 5.73
C ILE A 47 -3.25 -3.35 4.42
N PHE A 48 -3.92 -4.21 3.64
CA PHE A 48 -3.46 -4.59 2.32
C PHE A 48 -3.22 -3.37 1.42
N VAL A 49 -4.20 -2.48 1.29
CA VAL A 49 -4.08 -1.37 0.35
C VAL A 49 -2.95 -0.41 0.74
N VAL A 50 -2.73 -0.20 2.04
CA VAL A 50 -1.60 0.62 2.51
C VAL A 50 -0.27 0.03 2.04
N PHE A 51 -0.02 -1.25 2.32
CA PHE A 51 1.25 -1.88 1.97
C PHE A 51 1.41 -2.12 0.46
N GLU A 52 0.30 -2.31 -0.26
CA GLU A 52 0.33 -2.39 -1.72
C GLU A 52 0.68 -1.03 -2.34
N LEU A 53 0.17 0.09 -1.80
CA LEU A 53 0.56 1.43 -2.25
C LEU A 53 2.00 1.80 -1.87
N VAL A 54 2.55 1.28 -0.77
CA VAL A 54 3.99 1.39 -0.46
C VAL A 54 4.82 0.70 -1.55
N THR A 55 4.38 -0.48 -2.00
CA THR A 55 5.03 -1.20 -3.10
C THR A 55 4.93 -0.42 -4.42
N TRP A 56 3.77 0.17 -4.69
CA TRP A 56 3.54 1.04 -5.85
C TRP A 56 4.50 2.24 -5.89
N LEU A 57 4.64 2.95 -4.76
CA LEU A 57 5.57 4.05 -4.58
C LEU A 57 7.02 3.59 -4.80
N ALA A 58 7.44 2.48 -4.18
CA ALA A 58 8.79 1.96 -4.29
C ALA A 58 9.19 1.63 -5.74
N GLN A 59 8.27 1.08 -6.53
CA GLN A 59 8.51 0.76 -7.94
C GLN A 59 8.52 2.01 -8.80
N ALA A 60 7.62 2.97 -8.55
CA ALA A 60 7.62 4.27 -9.23
C ALA A 60 8.97 5.00 -9.08
N ASP A 61 9.55 4.99 -7.88
CA ASP A 61 10.85 5.63 -7.62
C ASP A 61 12.04 4.92 -8.29
N ARG A 62 12.05 3.57 -8.28
CA ARG A 62 13.22 2.78 -8.72
C ARG A 62 13.25 2.48 -10.20
N SER A 63 12.11 2.10 -10.77
CA SER A 63 12.01 1.54 -12.12
C SER A 63 10.83 2.09 -12.92
N GLY A 64 10.04 2.97 -12.32
CA GLY A 64 8.83 3.55 -12.89
C GLY A 64 7.61 2.66 -12.66
N VAL A 65 6.45 3.29 -12.55
CA VAL A 65 5.16 2.69 -12.18
C VAL A 65 4.69 1.62 -13.17
N TRP A 66 5.15 1.68 -14.42
CA TRP A 66 4.87 0.66 -15.42
C TRP A 66 5.38 -0.72 -14.99
N THR A 67 6.55 -0.82 -14.33
CA THR A 67 7.07 -2.09 -13.81
C THR A 67 6.21 -2.68 -12.70
N TYR A 68 5.60 -1.82 -11.89
CA TYR A 68 4.61 -2.26 -10.91
C TYR A 68 3.40 -2.91 -11.59
N TYR A 69 2.79 -2.22 -12.56
CA TYR A 69 1.60 -2.75 -13.23
C TYR A 69 1.89 -3.99 -14.10
N GLU A 70 3.08 -4.08 -14.69
CA GLU A 70 3.53 -5.26 -15.42
C GLU A 70 3.60 -6.50 -14.51
N ALA A 71 4.09 -6.33 -13.27
CA ALA A 71 4.24 -7.42 -12.31
C ALA A 71 2.97 -7.69 -11.48
N THR A 72 1.98 -6.81 -11.50
CA THR A 72 0.81 -6.87 -10.62
C THR A 72 -0.35 -7.62 -11.28
N PRO A 73 -0.84 -8.73 -10.68
CA PRO A 73 -2.03 -9.42 -11.18
C PRO A 73 -3.26 -8.52 -11.19
N VAL A 74 -4.11 -8.68 -12.22
CA VAL A 74 -5.34 -7.89 -12.39
C VAL A 74 -6.22 -7.94 -11.14
N ALA A 75 -6.42 -9.14 -10.56
CA ALA A 75 -7.23 -9.30 -9.36
C ALA A 75 -6.69 -8.52 -8.14
N ARG A 76 -5.37 -8.35 -8.02
CA ARG A 76 -4.76 -7.53 -6.97
C ARG A 76 -5.05 -6.05 -7.20
N SER A 77 -4.91 -5.59 -8.45
CA SER A 77 -5.28 -4.23 -8.82
C SER A 77 -6.76 -3.92 -8.60
N ASP A 78 -7.65 -4.87 -8.88
CA ASP A 78 -9.09 -4.72 -8.60
C ASP A 78 -9.38 -4.65 -7.10
N CYS A 79 -8.64 -5.41 -6.29
CA CYS A 79 -8.73 -5.35 -4.84
C CYS A 79 -8.27 -3.99 -4.29
N VAL A 80 -7.19 -3.41 -4.83
CA VAL A 80 -6.74 -2.04 -4.51
C VAL A 80 -7.84 -1.04 -4.81
N LEU A 81 -8.37 -1.04 -6.03
CA LEU A 81 -9.43 -0.10 -6.44
C LEU A 81 -10.68 -0.21 -5.56
N THR A 82 -11.16 -1.43 -5.31
CA THR A 82 -12.33 -1.66 -4.45
C THR A 82 -12.09 -1.15 -3.03
N THR A 83 -10.88 -1.30 -2.51
CA THR A 83 -10.54 -0.84 -1.16
C THR A 83 -10.37 0.68 -1.09
N LEU A 84 -9.76 1.30 -2.11
CA LEU A 84 -9.67 2.76 -2.17
C LEU A 84 -11.04 3.42 -2.26
N ASP A 85 -11.97 2.80 -3.00
CA ASP A 85 -13.37 3.25 -3.07
C ASP A 85 -14.07 3.15 -1.71
N SER A 86 -13.94 2.02 -1.02
CA SER A 86 -14.57 1.83 0.31
C SER A 86 -14.01 2.75 1.40
N LEU A 87 -12.73 3.13 1.28
CA LEU A 87 -12.07 4.10 2.17
C LEU A 87 -12.31 5.56 1.75
N GLY A 88 -13.02 5.82 0.64
CA GLY A 88 -13.27 7.18 0.15
C GLY A 88 -12.00 7.90 -0.34
N ALA A 89 -10.95 7.16 -0.70
CA ALA A 89 -9.67 7.70 -1.18
C ALA A 89 -9.74 8.06 -2.67
N VAL A 90 -10.60 9.03 -3.01
CA VAL A 90 -11.03 9.33 -4.39
C VAL A 90 -9.85 9.65 -5.33
N GLU A 91 -8.91 10.50 -4.91
CA GLU A 91 -7.80 10.89 -5.77
C GLU A 91 -6.85 9.70 -6.05
N PHE A 92 -6.54 8.92 -5.01
CA PHE A 92 -5.68 7.75 -5.15
C PHE A 92 -6.34 6.69 -6.02
N HIS A 93 -7.65 6.48 -5.85
CA HIS A 93 -8.43 5.61 -6.72
C HIS A 93 -8.31 6.05 -8.18
N GLN A 94 -8.51 7.34 -8.48
CA GLN A 94 -8.44 7.86 -9.85
C GLN A 94 -7.07 7.66 -10.49
N GLN A 95 -5.99 7.97 -9.78
CA GLN A 95 -4.63 7.83 -10.30
C GLN A 95 -4.24 6.38 -10.48
N TYR A 96 -4.57 5.53 -9.50
CA TYR A 96 -4.33 4.10 -9.60
C TYR A 96 -5.13 3.45 -10.74
N ALA A 97 -6.40 3.83 -10.92
CA ALA A 97 -7.23 3.35 -12.02
C ALA A 97 -6.66 3.74 -13.39
N ARG A 98 -6.25 5.01 -13.52
CA ARG A 98 -5.60 5.52 -14.73
C ARG A 98 -4.31 4.75 -15.03
N GLY A 99 -3.49 4.49 -14.02
CA GLY A 99 -2.27 3.68 -14.16
C GLY A 99 -2.58 2.27 -14.64
N LYS A 100 -3.52 1.58 -13.98
CA LYS A 100 -3.96 0.23 -14.35
C LYS A 100 -4.43 0.15 -15.82
N GLU A 101 -5.12 1.17 -16.32
CA GLU A 101 -5.61 1.21 -17.70
C GLU A 101 -4.54 1.59 -18.73
N ARG A 102 -3.56 2.42 -18.35
CA ARG A 102 -2.69 3.12 -19.31
C ARG A 102 -1.20 2.89 -19.11
N TRP A 103 -0.77 2.00 -18.22
CA TRP A 103 0.65 1.78 -17.89
C TRP A 103 1.53 1.41 -19.10
N GLN A 104 0.96 0.85 -20.16
CA GLN A 104 1.69 0.53 -21.41
C GLN A 104 1.98 1.77 -22.27
N ASN A 105 1.31 2.89 -21.99
CA ASN A 105 1.60 4.17 -22.63
C ASN A 105 2.68 4.90 -21.82
N TYR A 106 3.85 5.06 -22.43
CA TYR A 106 5.01 5.70 -21.81
C TYR A 106 4.70 7.09 -21.24
N GLU A 107 4.02 7.96 -21.98
CA GLU A 107 3.71 9.32 -21.53
C GLU A 107 2.74 9.35 -20.35
N GLU A 108 1.81 8.39 -20.30
CA GLU A 108 0.86 8.28 -19.19
C GLU A 108 1.53 7.73 -17.93
N SER A 109 2.43 6.76 -18.09
CA SER A 109 3.27 6.25 -16.99
C SER A 109 4.19 7.33 -16.43
N GLU A 110 4.84 8.13 -17.29
CA GLU A 110 5.69 9.24 -16.84
C GLU A 110 4.91 10.30 -16.07
N LYS A 111 3.69 10.64 -16.51
CA LYS A 111 2.80 11.56 -15.78
C LYS A 111 2.41 11.00 -14.41
N LEU A 112 2.18 9.70 -14.32
CA LEU A 112 1.82 9.05 -13.07
C LEU A 112 3.02 8.96 -12.12
N ASP A 113 4.21 8.59 -12.61
CA ASP A 113 5.46 8.62 -11.84
C ASP A 113 5.72 10.00 -11.25
N LYS A 114 5.53 11.06 -12.06
CA LYS A 114 5.64 12.44 -11.59
C LYS A 114 4.61 12.75 -10.51
N TRP A 115 3.35 12.37 -10.71
CA TRP A 115 2.28 12.61 -9.73
C TRP A 115 2.59 11.88 -8.41
N ILE A 116 3.06 10.63 -8.45
CA ILE A 116 3.45 9.86 -7.25
C ILE A 116 4.54 10.61 -6.49
N ARG A 117 5.60 11.06 -7.18
CA ARG A 117 6.71 11.80 -6.56
C ARG A 117 6.25 13.11 -5.92
N GLU A 118 5.34 13.83 -6.57
CA GLU A 118 4.80 15.11 -6.05
C GLU A 118 3.84 14.89 -4.86
N ASN A 119 3.26 13.69 -4.72
CA ASN A 119 2.26 13.36 -3.69
C ASN A 119 2.75 12.30 -2.70
N GLU A 120 4.05 12.00 -2.68
CA GLU A 120 4.64 10.96 -1.83
C GLU A 120 4.28 11.16 -0.36
N GLN A 121 4.47 12.37 0.17
CA GLN A 121 4.13 12.68 1.55
C GLN A 121 2.62 12.56 1.83
N THR A 122 1.77 12.98 0.89
CA THR A 122 0.31 12.84 1.01
C THR A 122 -0.10 11.37 1.12
N LEU A 123 0.54 10.49 0.33
CA LEU A 123 0.31 9.05 0.37
C LEU A 123 0.77 8.44 1.70
N ILE A 124 1.95 8.84 2.18
CA ILE A 124 2.48 8.40 3.49
C ILE A 124 1.54 8.84 4.62
N ASP A 125 1.12 10.10 4.64
CA ASP A 125 0.24 10.65 5.68
C ASP A 125 -1.13 9.94 5.68
N TRP A 126 -1.68 9.67 4.50
CA TRP A 126 -2.91 8.89 4.34
C TRP A 126 -2.73 7.45 4.82
N ALA A 127 -1.62 6.79 4.48
CA ALA A 127 -1.33 5.44 4.92
C ALA A 127 -1.33 5.34 6.45
N PHE A 128 -0.65 6.26 7.15
CA PHE A 128 -0.69 6.30 8.61
C PHE A 128 -2.09 6.59 9.16
N THR A 129 -2.88 7.43 8.50
CA THR A 129 -4.26 7.69 8.92
C THR A 129 -5.09 6.40 8.85
N VAL A 130 -5.00 5.67 7.74
CA VAL A 130 -5.69 4.38 7.59
C VAL A 130 -5.25 3.37 8.64
N LEU A 131 -3.96 3.25 8.90
CA LEU A 131 -3.43 2.31 9.90
C LEU A 131 -3.90 2.66 11.33
N ILE A 132 -3.98 3.95 11.67
CA ILE A 132 -4.45 4.43 12.97
C ILE A 132 -5.95 4.20 13.13
N ASP A 133 -6.72 4.38 12.06
CA ASP A 133 -8.18 4.19 12.07
C ASP A 133 -8.59 2.71 12.09
N HIS A 134 -7.68 1.78 11.79
CA HIS A 134 -7.91 0.33 11.72
C HIS A 134 -6.96 -0.46 12.65
N PRO A 135 -6.95 -0.20 13.97
CA PRO A 135 -5.99 -0.78 14.89
C PRO A 135 -6.20 -2.30 15.08
N ALA A 136 -7.43 -2.79 14.98
CA ALA A 136 -7.74 -4.20 15.13
C ALA A 136 -7.23 -5.02 13.93
N GLU A 137 -7.42 -4.49 12.73
CA GLU A 137 -6.92 -5.08 11.49
C GLU A 137 -5.39 -5.07 11.46
N LEU A 138 -4.76 -3.98 11.90
CA LEU A 138 -3.30 -3.90 11.99
C LEU A 138 -2.76 -4.92 13.01
N ALA A 139 -3.34 -4.98 14.21
CA ALA A 139 -2.93 -5.95 15.23
C ALA A 139 -3.04 -7.39 14.71
N SER A 140 -4.10 -7.72 13.96
CA SER A 140 -4.34 -9.06 13.44
C SER A 140 -3.24 -9.61 12.52
N VAL A 141 -2.47 -8.72 11.88
CA VAL A 141 -1.34 -9.08 11.01
C VAL A 141 0.02 -8.83 11.65
N CYS A 142 0.05 -8.26 12.86
CA CYS A 142 1.28 -8.00 13.62
C CYS A 142 1.47 -8.94 14.83
N ASP A 143 0.42 -9.66 15.23
CA ASP A 143 0.44 -10.71 16.26
C ASP A 143 1.15 -11.99 15.81
#